data_AF-A0A930BU52-F1
#
_entry.id   AF-A0A930BU52-F1
#
_cell.length_a   1.000
_cell.length_b   1.000
_cell.length_c   1.000
_cell.angle_alpha   90.00
_cell.angle_beta   90.00
_cell.angle_gamma   90.00
#
_symmetry.space_group_name_H-M   'P 1'
#
loop_
_entity.id
_entity.type
_entity.pdbx_description
1 polymer ?
#
loop_
_entity_poly.entity_id
_entity_poly.type
_entity_poly.pdbx_seq_one_letter_code
_entity_poly.pdbx_strand_id
1 'polypeptide(L)'
;MKRHAALLQHSREHHHSLKLARLASFAADSGSPEAIAQAAATILEECPETIEAHFRGEEEGILQQMEAIGQHELVARTLAEHARLRELCQHMRQPDAATLAEFGNLLRDHVRFEERELFEVAQDLLYPVSA
;
A
#
# COMPACT_ATOMS: atom_id res chain seq x y z
N MET A 1 -17.59 -14.79 6.52
CA MET A 1 -17.52 -13.89 7.68
C MET A 1 -17.60 -12.46 7.17
N LYS A 2 -18.28 -11.52 7.84
CA LYS A 2 -18.17 -10.10 7.46
C LYS A 2 -16.92 -9.55 8.14
N ARG A 3 -16.04 -8.93 7.36
CA ARG A 3 -14.79 -8.34 7.85
C ARG A 3 -15.07 -7.24 8.89
N HIS A 4 -14.24 -7.14 9.91
CA HIS A 4 -14.36 -6.17 11.00
C HIS A 4 -14.30 -4.73 10.47
N ALA A 5 -15.01 -3.80 11.13
CA ALA A 5 -15.15 -2.43 10.64
C ALA A 5 -13.81 -1.69 10.46
N ALA A 6 -12.84 -1.96 11.35
CA ALA A 6 -11.49 -1.39 11.25
C ALA A 6 -10.79 -1.84 9.96
N LEU A 7 -10.80 -3.14 9.66
CA LEU A 7 -10.20 -3.69 8.45
C LEU A 7 -10.94 -3.24 7.18
N LEU A 8 -12.27 -3.11 7.24
CA LEU A 8 -13.06 -2.57 6.14
C LEU A 8 -12.71 -1.12 5.80
N GLN A 9 -12.29 -0.32 6.78
CA GLN A 9 -11.87 1.06 6.54
C GLN A 9 -10.55 1.09 5.74
N HIS A 10 -9.55 0.33 6.16
CA HIS A 10 -8.28 0.18 5.42
C HIS A 10 -8.52 -0.37 3.99
N SER A 11 -9.36 -1.40 3.85
CA SER A 11 -9.74 -1.94 2.53
C SER A 11 -10.38 -0.91 1.58
N ARG A 12 -11.07 0.11 2.10
CA ARG A 12 -11.65 1.18 1.25
C ARG A 12 -10.58 2.13 0.74
N GLU A 13 -9.58 2.40 1.56
CA GLU A 13 -8.45 3.29 1.22
C GLU A 13 -7.59 2.68 0.11
N HIS A 14 -7.46 1.35 0.06
CA HIS A 14 -6.79 0.61 -1.03
C HIS A 14 -7.27 0.99 -2.44
N HIS A 15 -8.53 1.40 -2.60
CA HIS A 15 -9.03 1.80 -3.92
C HIS A 15 -8.22 2.96 -4.53
N HIS A 16 -7.85 3.94 -3.70
CA HIS A 16 -7.06 5.10 -4.14
C HIS A 16 -5.62 4.68 -4.43
N SER A 17 -5.02 3.88 -3.55
CA SER A 17 -3.67 3.31 -3.76
C SER A 17 -3.58 2.53 -5.08
N LEU A 18 -4.57 1.67 -5.37
CA LEU A 18 -4.62 0.89 -6.61
C LEU A 18 -4.82 1.76 -7.87
N LYS A 19 -5.51 2.90 -7.75
CA LYS A 19 -5.62 3.87 -8.84
C LYS A 19 -4.26 4.47 -9.18
N LEU A 20 -3.48 4.86 -8.17
CA LEU A 20 -2.11 5.36 -8.34
C LEU A 20 -1.17 4.29 -8.90
N ALA A 21 -1.27 3.05 -8.40
CA ALA A 21 -0.49 1.92 -8.92
C ALA A 21 -0.74 1.68 -10.42
N ARG A 22 -2.01 1.74 -10.84
CA ARG A 22 -2.42 1.60 -12.24
C ARG A 22 -1.92 2.77 -13.09
N LEU A 23 -2.02 4.01 -12.59
CA LEU A 23 -1.49 5.19 -13.27
C LEU A 23 0.02 5.06 -13.54
N ALA A 24 0.78 4.66 -12.52
CA ALA A 24 2.22 4.44 -12.63
C ALA A 24 2.56 3.37 -13.68
N SER A 25 1.86 2.23 -13.63
CA SER A 25 2.08 1.11 -14.55
C SER A 25 1.80 1.53 -16.01
N PHE A 26 0.68 2.20 -16.27
CA PHE A 26 0.35 2.65 -17.62
C PHE A 26 1.32 3.69 -18.16
N ALA A 27 1.77 4.63 -17.33
CA ALA A 27 2.75 5.62 -17.75
C ALA A 27 4.10 4.95 -18.07
N ALA A 28 4.54 4.00 -17.26
CA ALA A 28 5.75 3.22 -17.53
C ALA A 28 5.65 2.42 -18.84
N ASP A 29 4.54 1.69 -19.05
CA ASP A 29 4.30 0.88 -20.26
C ASP A 29 4.20 1.72 -21.53
N SER A 30 3.76 2.98 -21.41
CA SER A 30 3.66 3.88 -22.56
C SER A 30 5.02 4.28 -23.15
N GLY A 31 6.09 4.23 -22.33
CA GLY A 31 7.42 4.72 -22.69
C GLY A 31 7.50 6.23 -23.00
N SER A 32 6.41 6.98 -22.81
CA SER A 32 6.36 8.41 -23.10
C SER A 32 6.95 9.21 -21.94
N PRO A 33 8.00 10.03 -22.16
CA PRO A 33 8.56 10.89 -21.12
C PRO A 33 7.53 11.85 -20.52
N GLU A 34 6.58 12.33 -21.32
CA GLU A 34 5.51 13.22 -20.86
C GLU A 34 4.52 12.49 -19.95
N ALA A 35 4.08 11.28 -20.35
CA ALA A 35 3.20 10.47 -19.51
C ALA A 35 3.87 10.08 -18.18
N ILE A 36 5.17 9.74 -18.21
CA ILE A 36 5.96 9.43 -17.02
C ILE A 36 6.05 10.64 -16.09
N ALA A 37 6.38 11.81 -16.62
CA ALA A 37 6.47 13.04 -15.82
C ALA A 37 5.11 13.43 -15.22
N GLN A 38 4.03 13.33 -15.99
CA GLN A 38 2.68 13.65 -15.53
C GLN A 38 2.20 12.68 -14.44
N ALA A 39 2.41 11.38 -14.63
CA ALA A 39 2.04 10.37 -13.64
C ALA A 39 2.84 10.55 -12.34
N ALA A 40 4.14 10.80 -12.43
CA ALA A 40 4.98 11.07 -11.26
C ALA A 40 4.52 12.31 -10.49
N ALA A 41 4.19 13.41 -11.19
CA ALA A 41 3.68 14.62 -10.56
C ALA A 41 2.37 14.36 -9.80
N THR A 42 1.42 13.64 -10.42
CA THR A 42 0.15 13.26 -9.77
C THR A 42 0.37 12.34 -8.57
N ILE A 43 1.26 11.34 -8.68
CA ILE A 43 1.56 10.45 -7.55
C ILE A 43 2.18 11.22 -6.40
N LEU A 44 3.15 12.11 -6.67
CA LEU A 44 3.79 12.94 -5.65
C LEU A 44 2.80 13.88 -4.94
N GLU A 45 1.82 14.42 -5.68
CA GLU A 45 0.75 15.27 -5.14
C GLU A 45 -0.22 14.48 -4.25
N GLU A 46 -0.66 13.30 -4.70
CA GLU A 46 -1.67 12.50 -3.98
C GLU A 46 -1.07 11.65 -2.85
N CYS A 47 0.22 11.29 -2.90
CA CYS A 47 0.85 10.35 -1.98
C CYS A 47 0.69 10.69 -0.48
N PRO A 48 0.80 11.95 -0.01
CA PRO A 48 0.66 12.27 1.40
C PRO A 48 -0.73 11.92 1.98
N GLU A 49 -1.79 12.22 1.22
CA GLU A 49 -3.18 12.07 1.67
C GLU A 49 -3.78 10.70 1.32
N THR A 50 -3.09 9.90 0.50
CA THR A 50 -3.53 8.57 0.10
C THR A 50 -2.66 7.49 0.74
N ILE A 51 -1.46 7.29 0.21
CA ILE A 51 -0.56 6.20 0.57
C ILE A 51 0.03 6.42 1.97
N GLU A 52 0.59 7.59 2.24
CA GLU A 52 1.24 7.85 3.54
C GLU A 52 0.22 7.87 4.69
N ALA A 53 -0.93 8.50 4.48
CA ALA A 53 -2.02 8.51 5.47
C ALA A 53 -2.49 7.08 5.79
N HIS A 54 -2.62 6.23 4.78
CA HIS A 54 -3.00 4.84 4.92
C HIS A 54 -1.95 4.03 5.71
N PHE A 55 -0.68 4.09 5.29
CA PHE A 55 0.42 3.39 5.97
C PHE A 55 0.52 3.77 7.44
N ARG A 56 0.43 5.08 7.75
CA ARG A 56 0.47 5.53 9.15
C ARG A 56 -0.69 4.96 9.96
N GLY A 57 -1.89 4.91 9.39
CA GLY A 57 -3.05 4.31 10.06
C GLY A 57 -2.85 2.85 10.41
N GLU A 58 -2.19 2.08 9.54
CA GLU A 58 -1.88 0.68 9.79
C GLU A 58 -0.74 0.50 10.79
N GLU A 59 0.34 1.26 10.61
CA GLU A 59 1.53 1.29 11.48
C GLU A 59 1.20 1.67 12.92
N GLU A 60 0.30 2.62 13.12
CA GLU A 60 -0.15 3.07 14.45
C GLU A 60 -1.31 2.21 15.00
N GLY A 61 -1.89 1.34 14.17
CA GLY A 61 -3.12 0.62 14.46
C GLY A 61 -2.95 -0.90 14.44
N ILE A 62 -3.28 -1.50 13.30
CA ILE A 62 -3.34 -2.96 13.14
C ILE A 62 -1.96 -3.61 13.34
N LEU A 63 -0.89 -3.00 12.84
CA LEU A 63 0.45 -3.58 12.90
C LEU A 63 0.98 -3.64 14.34
N GLN A 64 0.71 -2.62 15.18
CA GLN A 64 1.05 -2.67 16.61
C GLN A 64 0.33 -3.81 17.33
N GLN A 65 -0.95 -4.01 17.02
CA GLN A 65 -1.73 -5.10 17.63
C GLN A 65 -1.21 -6.46 17.18
N MET A 66 -0.91 -6.62 15.89
CA MET A 66 -0.34 -7.84 15.32
C MET A 66 1.04 -8.17 15.90
N GLU A 67 1.89 -7.16 16.07
CA GLU A 67 3.21 -7.29 16.71
C GLU A 67 3.08 -7.79 18.16
N ALA A 68 2.13 -7.22 18.92
CA ALA A 68 1.89 -7.59 20.31
C ALA A 68 1.41 -9.04 20.49
N ILE A 69 0.80 -9.64 19.48
CA ILE A 69 0.36 -11.05 19.47
C ILE A 69 1.32 -11.99 18.73
N GLY A 70 2.54 -11.52 18.42
CA GLY A 70 3.62 -12.34 17.89
C GLY A 70 3.63 -12.55 16.37
N GLN A 71 2.88 -11.76 15.60
CA GLN A 71 2.86 -11.83 14.13
C GLN A 71 4.02 -11.04 13.48
N HIS A 72 5.23 -11.22 13.99
CA HIS A 72 6.42 -10.43 13.64
C HIS A 72 6.79 -10.48 12.16
N GLU A 73 6.67 -11.64 11.51
CA GLU A 73 7.05 -11.78 10.10
C GLU A 73 6.12 -10.98 9.17
N LEU A 74 4.82 -10.99 9.45
CA LEU A 74 3.84 -10.21 8.70
C LEU A 74 4.08 -8.72 8.88
N VAL A 75 4.27 -8.28 10.14
CA VAL A 75 4.55 -6.87 10.46
C VAL A 75 5.85 -6.40 9.80
N ALA A 76 6.94 -7.17 9.93
CA ALA A 76 8.23 -6.82 9.35
C ALA A 76 8.16 -6.71 7.82
N ARG A 77 7.41 -7.61 7.16
CA ARG A 77 7.17 -7.53 5.71
C ARG A 77 6.40 -6.26 5.34
N THR A 78 5.29 -5.97 6.02
CA THR A 78 4.48 -4.78 5.74
C THR A 78 5.31 -3.50 5.89
N LEU A 79 6.04 -3.35 7.00
CA LEU A 79 6.90 -2.19 7.22
C LEU A 79 8.01 -2.05 6.17
N ALA A 80 8.60 -3.16 5.73
CA ALA A 80 9.62 -3.14 4.68
C ALA A 80 9.04 -2.70 3.33
N GLU A 81 7.84 -3.20 2.96
CA GLU A 81 7.14 -2.79 1.75
C GLU A 81 6.73 -1.31 1.81
N HIS A 82 6.25 -0.81 2.96
CA HIS A 82 5.95 0.62 3.17
C HIS A 82 7.20 1.49 2.99
N ALA A 83 8.32 1.10 3.62
CA ALA A 83 9.57 1.84 3.50
C ALA A 83 10.06 1.90 2.04
N ARG A 84 9.97 0.79 1.30
CA ARG A 84 10.34 0.76 -0.12
C ARG A 84 9.42 1.62 -0.98
N LEU A 85 8.10 1.61 -0.72
CA LEU A 85 7.15 2.46 -1.45
C LEU A 85 7.41 3.95 -1.19
N ARG A 86 7.71 4.34 0.06
CA ARG A 86 8.13 5.71 0.40
C ARG A 86 9.42 6.12 -0.32
N GLU A 87 10.40 5.23 -0.40
CA GLU A 87 11.65 5.47 -1.14
C GLU A 87 11.38 5.69 -2.64
N LEU A 88 10.54 4.84 -3.25
CA LEU A 88 10.17 4.97 -4.66
C LEU A 88 9.46 6.30 -4.94
N CYS A 89 8.57 6.75 -4.04
CA CYS A 89 7.98 8.09 -4.12
C CYS A 89 9.05 9.19 -4.13
N GLN A 90 10.14 9.07 -3.35
CA GLN A 90 11.22 10.05 -3.39
C GLN A 90 11.98 10.03 -4.73
N HIS A 91 12.22 8.84 -5.28
CA HIS A 91 12.87 8.68 -6.60
C HIS A 91 12.03 9.27 -7.73
N MET A 92 10.69 9.30 -7.62
CA MET A 92 9.81 9.93 -8.62
C MET A 92 10.01 11.45 -8.80
N ARG A 93 10.82 12.11 -7.96
CA ARG A 93 11.28 13.49 -8.22
C ARG A 93 12.17 13.61 -9.45
N GLN A 94 12.80 12.50 -9.86
CA GLN A 94 13.51 12.36 -11.12
C GLN A 94 12.93 11.13 -11.84
N PRO A 95 11.72 11.27 -12.42
CA PRO A 95 10.93 10.11 -12.77
C PRO A 95 11.48 9.40 -14.01
N ASP A 96 11.48 8.07 -13.92
CA ASP A 96 11.80 7.17 -15.02
C ASP A 96 10.79 6.01 -15.07
N ALA A 97 10.74 5.33 -16.21
CA ALA A 97 9.78 4.24 -16.42
C ALA A 97 9.98 3.06 -15.44
N ALA A 98 11.23 2.76 -15.07
CA ALA A 98 11.53 1.64 -14.17
C ALA A 98 11.06 1.93 -12.75
N THR A 99 11.28 3.15 -12.24
CA THR A 99 10.79 3.60 -10.94
C THR A 99 9.25 3.54 -10.87
N LEU A 100 8.55 4.02 -11.91
CA LEU A 100 7.08 3.95 -11.97
C LEU A 100 6.56 2.51 -12.06
N ALA A 101 7.21 1.65 -12.87
CA ALA A 101 6.84 0.25 -12.98
C ALA A 101 7.05 -0.50 -11.66
N GLU A 102 8.18 -0.27 -10.98
CA GLU A 102 8.46 -0.89 -9.69
C GLU A 102 7.43 -0.46 -8.64
N PHE A 103 7.15 0.84 -8.53
CA PHE A 103 6.15 1.37 -7.62
C PHE A 103 4.75 0.80 -7.90
N GLY A 104 4.31 0.80 -9.17
CA GLY A 104 3.00 0.30 -9.54
C GLY A 104 2.83 -1.19 -9.26
N ASN A 105 3.86 -1.98 -9.51
CA ASN A 105 3.85 -3.42 -9.19
C ASN A 105 3.87 -3.66 -7.68
N LEU A 106 4.79 -3.01 -6.96
CA LEU A 106 4.93 -3.20 -5.52
C LEU A 106 3.67 -2.78 -4.78
N LEU A 107 3.08 -1.61 -5.09
CA LEU A 107 1.87 -1.13 -4.41
C LEU A 107 0.67 -2.05 -4.67
N ARG A 108 0.53 -2.57 -5.89
CA ARG A 108 -0.52 -3.54 -6.21
C ARG A 108 -0.33 -4.85 -5.46
N ASP A 109 0.89 -5.36 -5.43
CA ASP A 109 1.18 -6.66 -4.84
C ASP A 109 1.11 -6.59 -3.30
N HIS A 110 1.51 -5.45 -2.72
CA HIS A 110 1.33 -5.09 -1.32
C HIS A 110 -0.14 -5.09 -0.90
N VAL A 111 -1.00 -4.31 -1.59
CA VAL A 111 -2.46 -4.30 -1.30
C VAL A 111 -3.07 -5.70 -1.40
N ARG A 112 -2.64 -6.51 -2.38
CA ARG A 112 -3.11 -7.89 -2.53
C ARG A 112 -2.67 -8.77 -1.35
N PHE A 113 -1.45 -8.60 -0.88
CA PHE A 113 -0.94 -9.31 0.29
C PHE A 113 -1.75 -8.93 1.53
N GLU A 114 -2.00 -7.64 1.76
CA GLU A 114 -2.74 -7.18 2.93
C GLU A 114 -4.16 -7.75 2.96
N GLU A 115 -4.86 -7.64 1.83
CA GLU A 115 -6.24 -8.10 1.67
C GLU A 115 -6.42 -9.61 1.87
N ARG A 116 -5.40 -10.41 1.52
CA ARG A 116 -5.52 -11.87 1.43
C ARG A 116 -4.79 -12.62 2.53
N GLU A 117 -3.85 -11.98 3.19
CA GLU A 117 -2.99 -12.61 4.19
C GLU A 117 -3.02 -11.80 5.49
N LEU A 118 -2.55 -10.54 5.48
CA LEU A 118 -2.45 -9.73 6.69
C LEU A 118 -3.82 -9.55 7.38
N PHE A 119 -4.83 -9.11 6.63
CA PHE A 119 -6.16 -8.81 7.17
C PHE A 119 -6.95 -10.07 7.51
N GLU A 120 -6.71 -11.20 6.84
CA GLU A 120 -7.34 -12.47 7.22
C GLU A 120 -6.77 -12.97 8.56
N VAL A 121 -5.45 -12.92 8.75
CA VAL A 121 -4.82 -13.25 10.03
C VAL A 121 -5.27 -12.29 11.14
N ALA A 122 -5.31 -11.00 10.86
CA ALA A 122 -5.80 -10.01 11.82
C ALA A 122 -7.28 -10.22 12.17
N GLN A 123 -8.12 -10.55 11.18
CA GLN A 123 -9.54 -10.87 11.41
C GLN A 123 -9.70 -12.05 12.37
N ASP A 124 -8.93 -13.13 12.16
CA ASP A 124 -9.05 -14.34 12.96
C ASP A 124 -8.49 -14.18 14.37
N LEU A 125 -7.38 -13.44 14.52
CA LEU A 125 -6.67 -13.34 15.81
C LEU A 125 -7.10 -12.13 16.66
N LEU A 126 -7.40 -10.98 16.05
CA LEU A 126 -7.77 -9.74 16.77
C LEU A 126 -9.29 -9.56 16.88
N TYR A 127 -10.05 -10.08 15.91
CA TYR A 127 -11.50 -9.91 15.85
C TYR A 127 -12.24 -11.24 15.69
N PRO A 128 -11.96 -12.26 16.54
CA PRO A 128 -12.62 -13.54 16.41
C PRO A 128 -14.13 -13.37 16.57
N VAL A 129 -14.90 -13.91 15.63
CA VAL A 129 -16.37 -13.97 15.80
C VAL A 129 -16.64 -14.89 16.97
N SER A 130 -17.18 -14.32 18.05
CA SER A 130 -17.68 -15.14 19.16
C SER A 130 -18.76 -16.07 18.61
N ALA A 131 -18.55 -17.38 18.78
CA ALA A 131 -19.49 -18.42 18.38
C ALA A 131 -20.81 -18.34 19.17
#